data_AF-A0A0N1BZG2-F1
#
_entry.id   AF-A0A0N1BZG2-F1
#
_cell.length_a   1.000
_cell.length_b   1.000
_cell.length_c   1.000
_cell.angle_alpha   90.00
_cell.angle_beta   90.00
_cell.angle_gamma   90.00
#
_symmetry.space_group_name_H-M   'P 1'
#
loop_
_entity.id
_entity.type
_entity.pdbx_description
1 polymer ?
#
loop_
_entity_poly.entity_id
_entity_poly.type
_entity_poly.pdbx_seq_one_letter_code
_entity_poly.pdbx_strand_id
1 'polypeptide(L)'
;MSVLAAAVAGSVINGGNFNDNLNGTTGNDTIDGGAGDDIINADAGEDSVLGGAGIDELHGGPGADFLSGGIGDDVLEGGAGDDTLDGGDGDDILYHRIQATTAAAPPVVIGDTTLTSDQGTDILRSIERAWIEGSAFGDNVTGSWRQEVMFGGDGADTLIGGGGNDTLMGGKGADILTGGSGQDVFEFHAQEFDTVDTVTDFAMGDLLTFLTYPTGSPYLAVKAIGAIAQGNGTGLLDGQVHVQAVAGGVRVYVGLDSKAGFDASVTLTGNYDLSRFISTGWGIGYRTTDIPAGTSGNDLLVGSDYGDTLRGGAGDDRLVGGGGPDLLDGGSGVDAVGLNTTLDQLYLARMVNGSVAMGVKAWGDPVVSELANVEFLYLSDRVLLLTVMEQAVSANLPLGFSEQGYLAVNPDVAAAVTAGVFASGWQHYQYYGQMEGRSTTALFDTNWYLTQNPDVSAVVAAGGMTAMGHFMTYGWREGRDPSAAFDVSAYLERHTDIAAAGVNPLVHLLGWGLAEGRIFTSADQGWIG
;
A
#
# COMPACT_ATOMS: atom_id res chain seq x y z
N MET A 1 50.24 16.23 -39.24
CA MET A 1 48.99 15.53 -39.62
C MET A 1 48.02 15.79 -38.48
N SER A 2 47.05 16.68 -38.66
CA SER A 2 45.91 16.79 -37.74
C SER A 2 44.93 15.69 -38.15
N VAL A 3 44.71 14.72 -37.27
CA VAL A 3 43.57 13.82 -37.42
C VAL A 3 42.37 14.66 -36.99
N LEU A 4 41.60 15.18 -37.95
CA LEU A 4 40.21 15.52 -37.67
C LEU A 4 39.56 14.17 -37.33
N ALA A 5 39.18 13.97 -36.07
CA ALA A 5 38.16 12.98 -35.77
C ALA A 5 36.94 13.38 -36.61
N ALA A 6 36.52 12.52 -37.53
CA ALA A 6 35.22 12.72 -38.17
C ALA A 6 34.21 12.67 -37.03
N ALA A 7 33.42 13.73 -36.85
CA ALA A 7 32.24 13.65 -36.01
C ALA A 7 31.42 12.45 -36.51
N VAL A 8 31.13 11.51 -35.61
CA VAL A 8 30.20 10.43 -35.91
C VAL A 8 28.87 11.12 -36.18
N ALA A 9 28.27 10.85 -37.35
CA ALA A 9 26.99 11.45 -37.68
C ALA A 9 25.92 10.73 -36.87
N GLY A 10 25.07 11.49 -36.18
CA GLY A 10 23.93 10.93 -35.49
C GLY A 10 22.89 10.35 -36.44
N SER A 11 21.99 9.56 -35.87
CA SER A 11 20.98 8.75 -36.51
C SER A 11 19.58 9.27 -36.18
N VAL A 12 18.61 8.88 -37.02
CA VAL A 12 17.19 9.07 -36.72
C VAL A 12 16.57 7.67 -36.64
N ILE A 13 16.06 7.31 -35.47
CA ILE A 13 15.56 5.98 -35.12
C ILE A 13 14.08 6.10 -34.72
N ASN A 14 13.24 5.17 -35.19
CA ASN A 14 11.82 5.09 -34.83
C ASN A 14 11.45 3.62 -34.56
N GLY A 15 10.91 3.32 -33.38
CA GLY A 15 10.53 1.97 -32.94
C GLY A 15 9.23 1.50 -33.55
N GLY A 16 8.15 2.25 -33.32
CA GLY A 16 6.84 2.01 -33.95
C GLY A 16 5.73 1.85 -32.92
N ASN A 17 5.03 0.70 -32.92
CA ASN A 17 3.87 0.47 -32.05
C ASN A 17 4.03 -0.79 -31.17
N PHE A 18 5.26 -1.29 -31.01
CA PHE A 18 5.55 -2.48 -30.23
C PHE A 18 6.70 -2.17 -29.29
N ASN A 19 6.86 -3.00 -28.26
CA ASN A 19 8.01 -2.97 -27.37
C ASN A 19 9.31 -3.19 -28.16
N ASP A 20 10.15 -2.18 -28.21
CA ASP A 20 11.37 -2.12 -28.98
C ASP A 20 12.63 -2.03 -28.07
N ASN A 21 13.77 -2.44 -28.63
CA ASN A 21 15.08 -2.19 -28.02
C ASN A 21 15.92 -1.38 -29.00
N LEU A 22 16.04 -0.09 -28.71
CA LEU A 22 16.65 0.90 -29.60
C LEU A 22 18.01 1.30 -29.03
N ASN A 23 19.01 1.36 -29.93
CA ASN A 23 20.36 1.77 -29.57
C ASN A 23 20.81 2.86 -30.54
N GLY A 24 21.25 3.98 -29.98
CA GLY A 24 21.86 5.09 -30.67
C GLY A 24 23.30 4.80 -31.09
N THR A 25 24.07 5.86 -31.20
CA THR A 25 25.45 5.87 -31.65
C THR A 25 26.29 6.78 -30.77
N THR A 26 27.51 7.11 -31.19
CA THR A 26 28.38 8.03 -30.44
C THR A 26 28.29 9.47 -30.95
N GLY A 27 27.18 9.82 -31.61
CA GLY A 27 26.92 11.19 -32.05
C GLY A 27 25.43 11.49 -32.03
N ASN A 28 25.09 12.77 -31.95
CA ASN A 28 23.77 13.33 -31.66
C ASN A 28 22.59 12.68 -32.41
N ASP A 29 21.93 11.73 -31.76
CA ASP A 29 20.83 10.92 -32.27
C ASP A 29 19.45 11.57 -31.98
N THR A 30 18.47 11.21 -32.80
CA THR A 30 17.05 11.49 -32.55
C THR A 30 16.30 10.16 -32.54
N ILE A 31 15.78 9.78 -31.38
CA ILE A 31 15.17 8.47 -31.14
C ILE A 31 13.72 8.67 -30.68
N ASP A 32 12.81 7.93 -31.29
CA ASP A 32 11.37 7.93 -30.98
C ASP A 32 10.91 6.47 -30.82
N GLY A 33 10.62 6.04 -29.60
CA GLY A 33 10.15 4.69 -29.27
C GLY A 33 8.79 4.41 -29.92
N GLY A 34 7.83 5.29 -29.65
CA GLY A 34 6.52 5.31 -30.28
C GLY A 34 5.45 4.79 -29.33
N ALA A 35 4.97 3.57 -29.50
CA ALA A 35 4.05 2.94 -28.55
C ALA A 35 4.53 1.53 -28.21
N GLY A 36 4.22 1.06 -27.00
CA GLY A 36 4.80 -0.15 -26.44
C GLY A 36 5.74 0.21 -25.28
N ASP A 37 6.16 -0.80 -24.52
CA ASP A 37 7.14 -0.61 -23.44
C ASP A 37 8.55 -0.75 -24.04
N ASP A 38 9.23 0.37 -24.24
CA ASP A 38 10.49 0.45 -24.99
C ASP A 38 11.72 0.54 -24.07
N ILE A 39 12.86 0.00 -24.54
CA ILE A 39 14.17 0.19 -23.91
C ILE A 39 15.05 0.96 -24.89
N ILE A 40 15.47 2.16 -24.51
CA ILE A 40 16.21 3.07 -25.37
C ILE A 40 17.55 3.44 -24.73
N ASN A 41 18.64 3.15 -25.42
CA ASN A 41 19.99 3.60 -25.07
C ASN A 41 20.49 4.57 -26.14
N ALA A 42 20.68 5.85 -25.82
CA ALA A 42 21.14 6.84 -26.79
C ALA A 42 22.67 6.83 -27.00
N ASP A 43 23.42 6.18 -26.09
CA ASP A 43 24.88 6.05 -26.09
C ASP A 43 25.60 7.36 -25.74
N ALA A 44 26.29 8.03 -26.66
CA ALA A 44 27.03 9.25 -26.33
C ALA A 44 26.77 10.29 -27.40
N GLY A 45 26.57 11.55 -27.02
CA GLY A 45 26.07 12.54 -27.97
C GLY A 45 25.28 13.60 -27.23
N GLU A 46 24.78 14.61 -27.95
CA GLU A 46 23.66 15.39 -27.42
C GLU A 46 22.41 14.86 -28.11
N ASP A 47 21.70 13.99 -27.41
CA ASP A 47 20.66 13.14 -27.97
C ASP A 47 19.26 13.66 -27.62
N SER A 48 18.30 13.39 -28.51
CA SER A 48 16.89 13.69 -28.29
C SER A 48 16.09 12.39 -28.32
N VAL A 49 15.59 12.00 -27.16
CA VAL A 49 14.88 10.73 -26.94
C VAL A 49 13.44 11.00 -26.54
N LEU A 50 12.50 10.35 -27.23
CA LEU A 50 11.09 10.26 -26.86
C LEU A 50 10.76 8.78 -26.64
N GLY A 51 10.27 8.41 -25.46
CA GLY A 51 9.74 7.07 -25.17
C GLY A 51 8.44 6.86 -25.94
N GLY A 52 7.42 7.64 -25.60
CA GLY A 52 6.15 7.67 -26.32
C GLY A 52 4.99 7.23 -25.44
N ALA A 53 4.40 6.07 -25.70
CA ALA A 53 3.28 5.55 -24.92
C ALA A 53 3.52 4.11 -24.50
N GLY A 54 3.54 3.84 -23.19
CA GLY A 54 3.93 2.56 -22.63
C GLY A 54 4.78 2.81 -21.39
N ILE A 55 5.35 1.75 -20.82
CA ILE A 55 6.32 1.89 -19.71
C ILE A 55 7.72 1.83 -20.31
N ASP A 56 8.38 2.97 -20.45
CA ASP A 56 9.65 3.09 -21.16
C ASP A 56 10.86 3.18 -20.20
N GLU A 57 11.99 2.63 -20.63
CA GLU A 57 13.30 2.75 -19.96
C GLU A 57 14.26 3.54 -20.87
N LEU A 58 14.61 4.76 -20.47
CA LEU A 58 15.37 5.71 -21.28
C LEU A 58 16.74 6.01 -20.65
N HIS A 59 17.81 5.76 -21.40
CA HIS A 59 19.19 6.11 -21.02
C HIS A 59 19.81 7.08 -22.03
N GLY A 60 20.18 8.28 -21.59
CA GLY A 60 20.87 9.30 -22.40
C GLY A 60 22.33 8.93 -22.63
N GLY A 61 23.06 8.72 -21.53
CA GLY A 61 24.48 8.39 -21.54
C GLY A 61 25.35 9.65 -21.46
N PRO A 62 26.59 9.67 -22.01
CA PRO A 62 27.42 10.86 -21.93
C PRO A 62 27.06 11.93 -22.96
N GLY A 63 26.68 13.10 -22.47
CA GLY A 63 26.50 14.34 -23.20
C GLY A 63 25.35 15.16 -22.62
N ALA A 64 24.81 16.13 -23.36
CA ALA A 64 23.72 16.96 -22.86
C ALA A 64 22.43 16.55 -23.57
N ASP A 65 21.67 15.68 -22.93
CA ASP A 65 20.58 14.93 -23.53
C ASP A 65 19.21 15.51 -23.16
N PHE A 66 18.24 15.27 -24.04
CA PHE A 66 16.82 15.52 -23.79
C PHE A 66 16.07 14.19 -23.82
N LEU A 67 15.52 13.80 -22.67
CA LEU A 67 14.72 12.58 -22.50
C LEU A 67 13.29 12.97 -22.13
N SER A 68 12.31 12.44 -22.86
CA SER A 68 10.89 12.53 -22.53
C SER A 68 10.28 11.13 -22.47
N GLY A 69 9.73 10.74 -21.32
CA GLY A 69 9.04 9.45 -21.14
C GLY A 69 7.77 9.39 -21.97
N GLY A 70 6.81 10.25 -21.67
CA GLY A 70 5.58 10.40 -22.45
C GLY A 70 4.36 9.98 -21.64
N ILE A 71 3.65 8.93 -22.07
CA ILE A 71 2.47 8.39 -21.36
C ILE A 71 2.82 7.03 -20.79
N GLY A 72 2.72 6.89 -19.47
CA GLY A 72 2.99 5.66 -18.75
C GLY A 72 3.96 5.91 -17.60
N ASP A 73 4.28 4.87 -16.84
CA ASP A 73 5.17 4.99 -15.68
C ASP A 73 6.61 4.71 -16.14
N ASP A 74 7.38 5.75 -16.44
CA ASP A 74 8.66 5.63 -17.15
C ASP A 74 9.88 5.67 -16.20
N VAL A 75 11.01 5.13 -16.66
CA VAL A 75 12.32 5.21 -15.97
C VAL A 75 13.31 5.97 -16.83
N LEU A 76 13.89 7.06 -16.29
CA LEU A 76 14.81 7.94 -17.01
C LEU A 76 16.17 8.04 -16.30
N GLU A 77 17.26 7.79 -17.05
CA GLU A 77 18.65 8.01 -16.65
C GLU A 77 19.33 8.97 -17.64
N GLY A 78 19.65 10.19 -17.21
CA GLY A 78 20.32 11.18 -18.05
C GLY A 78 21.74 10.73 -18.41
N GLY A 79 22.51 10.36 -17.39
CA GLY A 79 23.90 9.94 -17.55
C GLY A 79 24.85 11.08 -17.23
N ALA A 80 25.83 11.33 -18.09
CA ALA A 80 26.90 12.27 -17.82
C ALA A 80 26.80 13.52 -18.69
N GLY A 81 26.28 14.59 -18.12
CA GLY A 81 26.29 15.95 -18.64
C GLY A 81 25.18 16.74 -17.98
N ASP A 82 24.78 17.86 -18.61
CA ASP A 82 23.68 18.66 -18.09
C ASP A 82 22.41 18.28 -18.87
N ASP A 83 21.64 17.33 -18.33
CA ASP A 83 20.53 16.71 -19.06
C ASP A 83 19.19 17.38 -18.76
N THR A 84 18.19 17.08 -19.59
CA THR A 84 16.79 17.42 -19.33
C THR A 84 15.94 16.16 -19.37
N LEU A 85 15.34 15.84 -18.23
CA LEU A 85 14.48 14.68 -18.05
C LEU A 85 13.05 15.17 -17.79
N ASP A 86 12.11 14.72 -18.62
CA ASP A 86 10.67 14.97 -18.47
C ASP A 86 9.95 13.62 -18.45
N GLY A 87 9.44 13.19 -17.30
CA GLY A 87 8.74 11.90 -17.19
C GLY A 87 7.48 11.89 -18.04
N GLY A 88 6.52 12.74 -17.68
CA GLY A 88 5.35 13.02 -18.52
C GLY A 88 4.07 12.76 -17.74
N ASP A 89 3.16 11.99 -18.34
CA ASP A 89 1.93 11.53 -17.70
C ASP A 89 2.18 10.13 -17.08
N GLY A 90 2.35 10.03 -15.75
CA GLY A 90 2.62 8.75 -15.09
C GLY A 90 3.07 8.90 -13.65
N ASP A 91 3.52 7.80 -13.05
CA ASP A 91 4.41 7.79 -11.88
C ASP A 91 5.84 7.51 -12.33
N ASP A 92 6.58 8.58 -12.65
CA ASP A 92 7.88 8.48 -13.32
C ASP A 92 9.06 8.44 -12.34
N ILE A 93 10.06 7.61 -12.68
CA ILE A 93 11.24 7.36 -11.86
C ILE A 93 12.48 7.96 -12.53
N LEU A 94 13.13 8.88 -11.82
CA LEU A 94 14.52 9.23 -12.08
C LEU A 94 15.43 8.11 -11.56
N TYR A 95 16.26 7.52 -12.41
CA TYR A 95 17.33 6.62 -12.01
C TYR A 95 18.69 7.33 -12.11
N HIS A 96 19.48 7.29 -11.04
CA HIS A 96 20.83 7.86 -11.03
C HIS A 96 21.81 6.96 -10.28
N ARG A 97 22.95 6.67 -10.91
CA ARG A 97 24.06 5.94 -10.29
C ARG A 97 25.28 6.84 -10.11
N ILE A 98 25.79 6.92 -8.89
CA ILE A 98 27.01 7.63 -8.55
C ILE A 98 28.21 6.87 -9.11
N GLN A 99 28.96 7.49 -10.02
CA GLN A 99 30.15 6.91 -10.65
C GLN A 99 31.45 7.43 -10.04
N ALA A 100 31.46 7.56 -8.71
CA ALA A 100 32.62 8.07 -7.98
C ALA A 100 33.88 7.23 -8.25
N THR A 101 34.95 7.89 -8.70
CA THR A 101 36.27 7.26 -8.90
C THR A 101 37.24 7.49 -7.75
N THR A 102 36.84 8.30 -6.76
CA THR A 102 37.62 8.62 -5.57
C THR A 102 36.71 8.80 -4.36
N ALA A 103 37.27 8.62 -3.15
CA ALA A 103 36.53 8.75 -1.89
C ALA A 103 36.08 10.18 -1.51
N ALA A 104 36.24 11.16 -2.41
CA ALA A 104 35.81 12.55 -2.19
C ALA A 104 34.90 12.98 -3.34
N ALA A 105 33.84 12.19 -3.57
CA ALA A 105 32.81 12.55 -4.53
C ALA A 105 32.07 13.83 -4.08
N PRO A 106 31.74 14.74 -5.01
CA PRO A 106 30.76 15.78 -4.78
C PRO A 106 29.45 15.21 -4.20
N PRO A 107 28.75 15.95 -3.32
CA PRO A 107 27.43 15.56 -2.88
C PRO A 107 26.45 15.45 -4.05
N VAL A 108 25.57 14.45 -4.00
CA VAL A 108 24.39 14.37 -4.87
C VAL A 108 23.23 15.06 -4.17
N VAL A 109 22.60 16.00 -4.86
CA VAL A 109 21.45 16.75 -4.33
C VAL A 109 20.31 16.71 -5.33
N ILE A 110 19.19 16.15 -4.90
CA ILE A 110 17.92 16.14 -5.63
C ILE A 110 17.09 17.31 -5.11
N GLY A 111 16.83 18.27 -5.98
CA GLY A 111 15.95 19.40 -5.72
C GLY A 111 14.58 19.25 -6.38
N ASP A 112 13.72 20.24 -6.21
CA ASP A 112 12.38 20.25 -6.81
C ASP A 112 12.40 20.10 -8.34
N THR A 113 13.38 20.69 -9.00
CA THR A 113 13.48 20.74 -10.47
C THR A 113 14.86 20.38 -11.01
N THR A 114 15.77 19.91 -10.17
CA THR A 114 17.16 19.66 -10.59
C THR A 114 17.78 18.50 -9.83
N LEU A 115 18.65 17.71 -10.48
CA LEU A 115 19.61 16.83 -9.81
C LEU A 115 21.01 17.42 -10.03
N THR A 116 21.83 17.50 -8.98
CA THR A 116 23.23 17.92 -9.10
C THR A 116 24.12 16.81 -8.56
N SER A 117 25.09 16.38 -9.35
CA SER A 117 26.02 15.28 -9.02
C SER A 117 27.44 15.58 -9.52
N ASP A 118 28.30 14.56 -9.52
CA ASP A 118 29.62 14.61 -10.16
C ASP A 118 29.56 14.40 -11.68
N GLN A 119 28.39 14.03 -12.21
CA GLN A 119 28.13 13.81 -13.62
C GLN A 119 27.57 15.05 -14.34
N GLY A 120 27.00 16.00 -13.60
CA GLY A 120 26.50 17.27 -14.14
C GLY A 120 25.35 17.85 -13.32
N THR A 121 24.57 18.74 -13.93
CA THR A 121 23.34 19.26 -13.35
C THR A 121 22.17 19.09 -14.31
N ASP A 122 21.26 18.20 -13.93
CA ASP A 122 20.09 17.85 -14.72
C ASP A 122 18.90 18.71 -14.34
N ILE A 123 18.00 18.91 -15.30
CA ILE A 123 16.69 19.52 -15.09
C ILE A 123 15.65 18.40 -15.04
N LEU A 124 14.86 18.39 -13.96
CA LEU A 124 13.80 17.43 -13.74
C LEU A 124 12.43 18.07 -13.95
N ARG A 125 11.58 17.43 -14.75
CA ARG A 125 10.17 17.79 -14.96
C ARG A 125 9.32 16.54 -14.86
N SER A 126 8.15 16.67 -14.24
CA SER A 126 7.16 15.58 -14.21
C SER A 126 7.79 14.24 -13.78
N ILE A 127 8.60 14.31 -12.72
CA ILE A 127 9.22 13.15 -12.08
C ILE A 127 8.60 13.08 -10.69
N GLU A 128 8.11 11.91 -10.30
CA GLU A 128 7.41 11.68 -9.04
C GLU A 128 8.34 10.99 -8.02
N ARG A 129 9.31 10.20 -8.49
CA ARG A 129 10.16 9.35 -7.66
C ARG A 129 11.62 9.36 -8.12
N ALA A 130 12.53 9.08 -7.20
CA ALA A 130 13.95 8.94 -7.54
C ALA A 130 14.58 7.68 -6.94
N TRP A 131 15.35 6.97 -7.74
CA TRP A 131 16.15 5.83 -7.36
C TRP A 131 17.63 6.19 -7.49
N ILE A 132 18.35 6.18 -6.37
CA ILE A 132 19.77 6.52 -6.31
C ILE A 132 20.58 5.30 -5.89
N GLU A 133 21.54 4.93 -6.74
CA GLU A 133 22.58 3.97 -6.41
C GLU A 133 23.90 4.68 -6.12
N GLY A 134 24.40 4.50 -4.91
CA GLY A 134 25.72 4.91 -4.48
C GLY A 134 26.82 4.03 -5.06
N SER A 135 28.03 4.34 -4.62
CA SER A 135 29.28 3.84 -5.15
C SER A 135 29.93 2.83 -4.20
N ALA A 136 31.24 2.63 -4.35
CA ALA A 136 32.04 1.84 -3.41
C ALA A 136 32.83 2.73 -2.43
N PHE A 137 32.43 3.99 -2.32
CA PHE A 137 33.04 5.00 -1.45
C PHE A 137 31.96 5.68 -0.63
N GLY A 138 32.38 6.43 0.41
CA GLY A 138 31.46 7.26 1.19
C GLY A 138 30.77 8.31 0.33
N ASP A 139 29.47 8.14 0.15
CA ASP A 139 28.59 9.00 -0.63
C ASP A 139 27.78 9.94 0.26
N ASN A 140 27.45 11.11 -0.27
CA ASN A 140 26.63 12.11 0.42
C ASN A 140 25.46 12.49 -0.46
N VAL A 141 24.29 11.93 -0.15
CA VAL A 141 23.07 12.07 -0.95
C VAL A 141 22.02 12.81 -0.13
N THR A 142 21.43 13.83 -0.73
CA THR A 142 20.27 14.55 -0.18
C THR A 142 19.14 14.51 -1.19
N GLY A 143 18.01 13.92 -0.79
CA GLY A 143 16.78 13.82 -1.54
C GLY A 143 15.91 15.06 -1.41
N SER A 144 14.65 14.91 -1.81
CA SER A 144 13.75 16.03 -2.10
C SER A 144 12.47 15.96 -1.28
N TRP A 145 11.32 16.30 -1.86
CA TRP A 145 9.98 16.09 -1.27
C TRP A 145 9.29 14.85 -1.84
N ARG A 146 9.95 14.17 -2.77
CA ARG A 146 9.45 12.99 -3.50
C ARG A 146 9.72 11.73 -2.68
N GLN A 147 9.22 10.60 -3.16
CA GLN A 147 9.62 9.31 -2.60
C GLN A 147 10.95 8.90 -3.22
N GLU A 148 11.95 8.70 -2.38
CA GLU A 148 13.27 8.26 -2.81
C GLU A 148 13.62 6.85 -2.33
N VAL A 149 14.26 6.09 -3.20
CA VAL A 149 14.94 4.84 -2.87
C VAL A 149 16.44 5.11 -2.98
N MET A 150 17.14 5.05 -1.84
CA MET A 150 18.57 5.34 -1.77
C MET A 150 19.34 4.13 -1.28
N PHE A 151 20.32 3.70 -2.08
CA PHE A 151 21.30 2.68 -1.72
C PHE A 151 22.68 3.33 -1.62
N GLY A 152 23.33 3.32 -0.46
CA GLY A 152 24.66 3.90 -0.26
C GLY A 152 25.77 3.08 -0.88
N GLY A 153 25.68 1.75 -0.77
CA GLY A 153 26.65 0.83 -1.37
C GLY A 153 27.69 0.36 -0.36
N ASP A 154 28.97 0.36 -0.76
CA ASP A 154 30.06 0.16 0.19
C ASP A 154 30.60 1.55 0.53
N GLY A 155 30.84 1.88 1.79
CA GLY A 155 31.25 3.24 2.07
C GLY A 155 31.21 3.62 3.52
N ALA A 156 30.96 4.88 3.76
CA ALA A 156 30.49 5.40 5.03
C ALA A 156 29.59 6.55 4.61
N ASP A 157 28.36 6.19 4.33
CA ASP A 157 27.45 6.97 3.51
C ASP A 157 26.61 7.89 4.38
N THR A 158 26.21 9.03 3.82
CA THR A 158 25.25 9.94 4.43
C THR A 158 24.09 10.08 3.48
N LEU A 159 22.96 9.48 3.85
CA LEU A 159 21.72 9.48 3.08
C LEU A 159 20.66 10.29 3.84
N ILE A 160 20.11 11.30 3.16
CA ILE A 160 19.04 12.15 3.69
C ILE A 160 17.88 12.06 2.70
N GLY A 161 16.75 11.46 3.09
CA GLY A 161 15.54 11.35 2.27
C GLY A 161 14.95 12.73 1.99
N GLY A 162 14.41 13.37 3.02
CA GLY A 162 13.96 14.76 2.95
C GLY A 162 12.50 14.88 3.36
N GLY A 163 11.59 14.94 2.41
CA GLY A 163 10.18 14.68 2.66
C GLY A 163 9.69 13.67 1.63
N GLY A 164 8.57 13.00 1.90
CA GLY A 164 8.17 11.84 1.11
C GLY A 164 8.27 10.58 1.98
N ASN A 165 7.91 9.43 1.43
CA ASN A 165 8.06 8.16 2.12
C ASN A 165 9.29 7.46 1.52
N ASP A 166 10.42 7.57 2.19
CA ASP A 166 11.70 7.20 1.61
C ASP A 166 12.14 5.81 2.05
N THR A 167 12.89 5.10 1.21
CA THR A 167 13.55 3.84 1.56
C THR A 167 15.06 4.04 1.52
N LEU A 168 15.71 3.96 2.68
CA LEU A 168 17.13 4.22 2.84
C LEU A 168 17.85 2.93 3.22
N MET A 169 18.88 2.58 2.45
CA MET A 169 19.76 1.46 2.69
C MET A 169 21.21 1.95 2.65
N GLY A 170 21.88 1.96 3.80
CA GLY A 170 23.29 2.37 3.90
C GLY A 170 24.20 1.42 3.12
N GLY A 171 24.08 0.13 3.41
CA GLY A 171 24.90 -0.92 2.80
C GLY A 171 26.03 -1.34 3.73
N LYS A 172 27.24 -1.52 3.21
CA LYS A 172 28.42 -1.79 4.06
C LYS A 172 29.05 -0.48 4.49
N GLY A 173 29.54 -0.44 5.71
CA GLY A 173 30.16 0.76 6.25
C GLY A 173 29.46 1.25 7.49
N ALA A 174 29.81 2.46 7.88
CA ALA A 174 29.25 3.13 9.06
C ALA A 174 28.40 4.30 8.57
N ASP A 175 27.12 4.03 8.34
CA ASP A 175 26.29 4.95 7.57
C ASP A 175 25.45 5.85 8.48
N ILE A 176 25.09 7.02 7.95
CA ILE A 176 24.22 8.01 8.58
C ILE A 176 22.97 8.14 7.72
N LEU A 177 21.84 7.70 8.27
CA LEU A 177 20.56 7.69 7.58
C LEU A 177 19.62 8.68 8.25
N THR A 178 19.00 9.54 7.46
CA THR A 178 18.01 10.53 7.93
C THR A 178 16.82 10.43 7.00
N GLY A 179 15.67 9.97 7.49
CA GLY A 179 14.48 9.78 6.66
C GLY A 179 13.88 11.14 6.28
N GLY A 180 13.68 11.99 7.28
CA GLY A 180 13.10 13.31 7.14
C GLY A 180 11.62 13.31 7.49
N SER A 181 10.77 13.79 6.59
CA SER A 181 9.32 13.91 6.82
C SER A 181 8.55 12.89 6.00
N GLY A 182 7.96 11.91 6.64
CA GLY A 182 7.04 10.96 6.01
C GLY A 182 7.03 9.66 6.78
N GLN A 183 6.77 8.56 6.08
CA GLN A 183 6.90 7.21 6.63
C GLN A 183 8.09 6.53 5.96
N ASP A 184 9.22 6.59 6.66
CA ASP A 184 10.49 6.18 6.08
C ASP A 184 10.83 4.74 6.48
N VAL A 185 11.41 4.01 5.54
CA VAL A 185 11.89 2.64 5.73
C VAL A 185 13.40 2.66 5.74
N PHE A 186 13.99 2.29 6.87
CA PHE A 186 15.42 2.04 6.98
C PHE A 186 15.64 0.54 6.82
N GLU A 187 16.18 0.15 5.67
CA GLU A 187 16.35 -1.25 5.29
C GLU A 187 17.79 -1.70 5.52
N PHE A 188 17.95 -2.85 6.17
CA PHE A 188 19.26 -3.42 6.48
C PHE A 188 19.38 -4.87 6.04
N HIS A 189 20.45 -5.19 5.31
CA HIS A 189 20.67 -6.52 4.76
C HIS A 189 21.65 -7.31 5.62
N ALA A 190 21.27 -8.53 6.02
CA ALA A 190 22.05 -9.35 6.93
C ALA A 190 23.50 -9.63 6.50
N GLN A 191 23.77 -9.55 5.20
CA GLN A 191 25.10 -9.80 4.63
C GLN A 191 25.99 -8.56 4.61
N GLU A 192 25.43 -7.38 4.86
CA GLU A 192 26.10 -6.08 4.73
C GLU A 192 26.52 -5.50 6.09
N PHE A 193 26.02 -6.06 7.20
CA PHE A 193 26.46 -5.68 8.54
C PHE A 193 27.95 -5.97 8.77
N ASP A 194 28.77 -4.92 8.71
CA ASP A 194 30.18 -4.93 9.08
C ASP A 194 30.50 -3.92 10.19
N THR A 195 29.77 -2.80 10.21
CA THR A 195 29.83 -1.80 11.27
C THR A 195 28.43 -1.46 11.82
N VAL A 196 28.25 -0.29 12.43
CA VAL A 196 26.98 0.11 13.04
C VAL A 196 26.50 1.43 12.46
N ASP A 197 25.35 1.36 11.80
CA ASP A 197 24.70 2.52 11.22
C ASP A 197 23.99 3.37 12.27
N THR A 198 23.76 4.62 11.88
CA THR A 198 23.11 5.63 12.70
C THR A 198 21.92 6.22 11.96
N VAL A 199 20.71 5.96 12.46
CA VAL A 199 19.49 6.66 12.04
C VAL A 199 19.30 7.89 12.92
N THR A 200 19.14 9.07 12.31
CA THR A 200 19.21 10.33 13.06
C THR A 200 17.87 10.84 13.56
N ASP A 201 16.76 10.47 12.91
CA ASP A 201 15.45 11.09 13.13
C ASP A 201 14.27 10.11 13.23
N PHE A 202 14.55 8.82 13.46
CA PHE A 202 13.54 7.75 13.58
C PHE A 202 12.35 8.16 14.45
N ALA A 203 11.16 8.18 13.85
CA ALA A 203 9.94 8.70 14.43
C ALA A 203 8.80 7.67 14.40
N MET A 204 7.61 8.11 14.81
CA MET A 204 6.40 7.31 14.65
C MET A 204 5.98 7.34 13.18
N GLY A 205 5.73 6.15 12.61
CA GLY A 205 5.46 5.98 11.17
C GLY A 205 6.61 5.30 10.45
N ASP A 206 7.85 5.52 10.93
CA ASP A 206 9.04 4.91 10.34
C ASP A 206 9.19 3.44 10.73
N LEU A 207 9.93 2.72 9.90
CA LEU A 207 10.17 1.30 10.04
C LEU A 207 11.65 0.96 9.90
N LEU A 208 12.19 0.24 10.88
CA LEU A 208 13.45 -0.49 10.70
C LEU A 208 13.13 -1.89 10.18
N THR A 209 13.60 -2.21 8.99
CA THR A 209 13.36 -3.49 8.32
C THR A 209 14.68 -4.23 8.13
N PHE A 210 14.66 -5.54 8.34
CA PHE A 210 15.86 -6.39 8.24
C PHE A 210 15.62 -7.48 7.22
N LEU A 211 16.46 -7.60 6.20
CA LEU A 211 16.33 -8.63 5.17
C LEU A 211 17.36 -9.73 5.39
N THR A 212 16.93 -10.97 5.23
CA THR A 212 17.81 -12.15 5.32
C THR A 212 17.55 -13.06 4.13
N TYR A 213 18.46 -13.99 3.85
CA TYR A 213 18.18 -15.14 2.96
C TYR A 213 17.71 -16.32 3.82
N PRO A 214 16.42 -16.68 3.78
CA PRO A 214 15.94 -17.84 4.52
C PRO A 214 16.70 -19.11 4.11
N THR A 215 16.89 -20.03 5.04
CA THR A 215 17.61 -21.28 4.75
C THR A 215 16.95 -22.04 3.61
N GLY A 216 17.69 -22.25 2.51
CA GLY A 216 17.21 -22.94 1.32
C GLY A 216 16.44 -22.07 0.32
N SER A 217 16.30 -20.76 0.60
CA SER A 217 15.77 -19.78 -0.35
C SER A 217 16.91 -18.98 -0.98
N PRO A 218 16.97 -18.86 -2.32
CA PRO A 218 17.87 -17.93 -2.98
C PRO A 218 17.34 -16.49 -3.00
N TYR A 219 16.14 -16.26 -2.46
CA TYR A 219 15.49 -14.94 -2.43
C TYR A 219 15.61 -14.31 -1.05
N LEU A 220 15.88 -13.00 -1.04
CA LEU A 220 15.78 -12.16 0.15
C LEU A 220 14.34 -12.16 0.66
N ALA A 221 14.19 -12.12 1.98
CA ALA A 221 12.90 -11.98 2.63
C ALA A 221 13.05 -11.09 3.86
N VAL A 222 12.01 -10.28 4.09
CA VAL A 222 11.87 -9.49 5.31
C VAL A 222 11.84 -10.41 6.52
N LYS A 223 12.63 -10.06 7.54
CA LYS A 223 12.73 -10.78 8.79
C LYS A 223 11.49 -10.51 9.63
N ALA A 224 10.78 -11.58 9.97
CA ALA A 224 9.72 -11.48 10.96
C ALA A 224 10.31 -11.10 12.34
N ILE A 225 9.83 -9.98 12.89
CA ILE A 225 10.27 -9.51 14.21
C ILE A 225 9.29 -10.01 15.27
N GLY A 226 9.83 -10.70 16.27
CA GLY A 226 9.09 -11.23 17.41
C GLY A 226 8.98 -10.22 18.55
N ALA A 227 9.39 -10.64 19.75
CA ALA A 227 9.32 -9.79 20.94
C ALA A 227 10.48 -8.79 21.00
N ILE A 228 10.16 -7.55 21.35
CA ILE A 228 11.13 -6.50 21.69
C ILE A 228 11.23 -6.40 23.21
N ALA A 229 12.45 -6.47 23.74
CA ALA A 229 12.72 -6.33 25.15
C ALA A 229 13.89 -5.36 25.41
N GLN A 230 14.02 -4.88 26.65
CA GLN A 230 15.21 -4.10 27.01
C GLN A 230 16.39 -5.04 27.29
N GLY A 231 17.55 -4.75 26.71
CA GLY A 231 18.72 -5.60 26.85
C GLY A 231 19.89 -5.10 26.01
N ASN A 232 21.03 -5.79 26.07
CA ASN A 232 22.28 -5.41 25.39
C ASN A 232 22.64 -6.35 24.23
N GLY A 233 21.65 -7.04 23.65
CA GLY A 233 21.85 -8.01 22.57
C GLY A 233 22.39 -9.39 23.01
N THR A 234 22.78 -9.57 24.28
CA THR A 234 23.32 -10.87 24.72
C THR A 234 22.25 -11.97 24.69
N GLY A 235 22.52 -13.05 23.97
CA GLY A 235 21.66 -14.24 23.94
C GLY A 235 20.38 -14.11 23.12
N LEU A 236 20.28 -13.09 22.26
CA LEU A 236 19.21 -13.03 21.27
C LEU A 236 19.23 -14.27 20.38
N LEU A 237 18.05 -14.69 19.96
CA LEU A 237 17.80 -15.74 18.99
C LEU A 237 16.99 -15.14 17.82
N ASP A 238 16.74 -15.98 16.83
CA ASP A 238 15.98 -15.68 15.62
C ASP A 238 14.72 -14.81 15.86
N GLY A 239 14.71 -13.61 15.29
CA GLY A 239 13.61 -12.64 15.34
C GLY A 239 13.46 -11.91 16.68
N GLN A 240 14.33 -12.16 17.68
CA GLN A 240 14.28 -11.47 18.96
C GLN A 240 15.06 -10.15 18.90
N VAL A 241 14.56 -9.14 19.63
CA VAL A 241 15.14 -7.80 19.63
C VAL A 241 15.42 -7.34 21.05
N HIS A 242 16.58 -6.72 21.23
CA HIS A 242 16.90 -5.93 22.42
C HIS A 242 17.06 -4.46 22.08
N VAL A 243 16.49 -3.58 22.91
CA VAL A 243 16.74 -2.13 22.86
C VAL A 243 17.48 -1.68 24.11
N GLN A 244 18.49 -0.83 23.94
CA GLN A 244 19.34 -0.34 25.02
C GLN A 244 19.53 1.17 24.94
N ALA A 245 19.34 1.89 26.04
CA ALA A 245 19.78 3.28 26.11
C ALA A 245 21.31 3.36 25.97
N VAL A 246 21.77 4.25 25.09
CA VAL A 246 23.19 4.57 24.88
C VAL A 246 23.40 6.08 24.97
N ALA A 247 24.64 6.55 24.94
CA ALA A 247 24.90 7.99 24.95
C ALA A 247 24.33 8.64 23.69
N GLY A 248 23.39 9.57 23.85
CA GLY A 248 22.78 10.32 22.74
C GLY A 248 21.67 9.59 21.98
N GLY A 249 21.21 8.41 22.45
CA GLY A 249 20.27 7.62 21.68
C GLY A 249 19.89 6.28 22.28
N VAL A 250 19.41 5.39 21.40
CA VAL A 250 19.12 3.98 21.67
C VAL A 250 19.89 3.12 20.69
N ARG A 251 20.39 1.97 21.15
CA ARG A 251 20.90 0.93 20.26
C ARG A 251 19.89 -0.21 20.20
N VAL A 252 19.51 -0.55 18.98
CA VAL A 252 18.65 -1.69 18.63
C VAL A 252 19.56 -2.84 18.25
N TYR A 253 19.35 -4.01 18.85
CA TYR A 253 20.06 -5.25 18.55
C TYR A 253 19.06 -6.30 18.08
N VAL A 254 19.37 -7.01 17.00
CA VAL A 254 18.46 -7.99 16.40
C VAL A 254 19.17 -9.33 16.23
N GLY A 255 18.53 -10.41 16.66
CA GLY A 255 18.90 -11.78 16.29
C GLY A 255 18.25 -12.15 14.97
N LEU A 256 19.06 -12.49 13.97
CA LEU A 256 18.65 -12.85 12.61
C LEU A 256 18.78 -14.35 12.34
N ASP A 257 19.51 -15.08 13.19
CA ASP A 257 19.67 -16.53 13.08
C ASP A 257 19.42 -17.30 14.39
N SER A 258 19.60 -18.63 14.35
CA SER A 258 19.37 -19.52 15.50
C SER A 258 20.52 -19.55 16.53
N LYS A 259 21.63 -18.85 16.28
CA LYS A 259 22.82 -18.82 17.13
C LYS A 259 22.67 -17.72 18.17
N ALA A 260 22.94 -18.06 19.43
CA ALA A 260 22.81 -17.10 20.52
C ALA A 260 23.76 -15.89 20.34
N GLY A 261 23.17 -14.70 20.30
CA GLY A 261 23.86 -13.43 20.05
C GLY A 261 22.97 -12.50 19.21
N PHE A 262 23.37 -11.24 19.08
CA PHE A 262 22.80 -10.39 18.06
C PHE A 262 23.63 -10.54 16.78
N ASP A 263 22.96 -10.39 15.64
CA ASP A 263 23.56 -10.46 14.30
C ASP A 263 23.64 -9.07 13.66
N ALA A 264 22.70 -8.19 14.03
CA ALA A 264 22.60 -6.83 13.53
C ALA A 264 22.47 -5.84 14.68
N SER A 265 22.96 -4.63 14.48
CA SER A 265 22.66 -3.52 15.38
C SER A 265 22.62 -2.18 14.67
N VAL A 266 21.70 -1.33 15.10
CA VAL A 266 21.48 0.02 14.57
C VAL A 266 21.42 1.00 15.74
N THR A 267 21.98 2.19 15.56
CA THR A 267 21.88 3.28 16.54
C THR A 267 20.83 4.28 16.10
N LEU A 268 19.90 4.62 16.98
CA LEU A 268 18.92 5.67 16.78
C LEU A 268 19.30 6.86 17.64
N THR A 269 19.55 8.03 17.04
CA THR A 269 19.86 9.24 17.81
C THR A 269 18.58 9.90 18.32
N GLY A 270 18.65 10.53 19.50
CA GLY A 270 17.51 11.22 20.11
C GLY A 270 17.09 10.64 21.46
N ASN A 271 15.92 11.07 21.94
CA ASN A 271 15.38 10.69 23.23
C ASN A 271 14.19 9.75 23.05
N TYR A 272 14.36 8.47 23.37
CA TYR A 272 13.31 7.46 23.23
C TYR A 272 12.94 6.86 24.59
N ASP A 273 11.67 6.54 24.75
CA ASP A 273 11.21 5.62 25.78
C ASP A 273 11.33 4.19 25.24
N LEU A 274 12.20 3.39 25.85
CA LEU A 274 12.47 2.01 25.41
C LEU A 274 11.21 1.12 25.43
N SER A 275 10.18 1.47 26.19
CA SER A 275 8.92 0.72 26.25
C SER A 275 7.99 0.97 25.04
N ARG A 276 8.31 1.95 24.21
CA ARG A 276 7.49 2.39 23.07
C ARG A 276 7.89 1.80 21.73
N PHE A 277 8.99 1.03 21.70
CA PHE A 277 9.34 0.24 20.53
C PHE A 277 8.38 -0.94 20.38
N ILE A 278 7.92 -1.15 19.15
CA ILE A 278 6.91 -2.15 18.81
C ILE A 278 7.42 -3.05 17.69
N SER A 279 7.02 -4.31 17.72
CA SER A 279 7.10 -5.16 16.53
C SER A 279 5.88 -4.88 15.67
N THR A 280 6.09 -4.69 14.37
CA THR A 280 5.03 -4.60 13.35
C THR A 280 4.79 -5.93 12.64
N GLY A 281 5.46 -7.00 13.06
CA GLY A 281 5.53 -8.26 12.34
C GLY A 281 6.61 -8.29 11.26
N TRP A 282 6.80 -7.17 10.54
CA TRP A 282 7.76 -7.05 9.42
C TRP A 282 8.98 -6.18 9.73
N GLY A 283 8.97 -5.49 10.87
CA GLY A 283 10.08 -4.66 11.32
C GLY A 283 9.88 -4.14 12.73
N ILE A 284 10.64 -3.10 13.07
CA ILE A 284 10.57 -2.40 14.35
C ILE A 284 10.07 -0.99 14.10
N GLY A 285 9.00 -0.61 14.80
CA GLY A 285 8.45 0.75 14.78
C GLY A 285 8.54 1.44 16.15
N TYR A 286 8.16 2.71 16.21
CA TYR A 286 8.08 3.49 17.45
C TYR A 286 6.71 4.18 17.61
N ARG A 287 6.20 4.26 18.84
CA ARG A 287 4.92 4.94 19.13
C ARG A 287 5.10 6.12 20.08
N THR A 288 4.49 7.26 19.77
CA THR A 288 4.60 8.47 20.62
C THR A 288 3.38 8.71 21.52
N THR A 289 2.24 8.05 21.23
CA THR A 289 1.02 8.10 22.06
C THR A 289 0.44 6.70 22.29
N ASP A 290 -0.09 6.46 23.49
CA ASP A 290 -0.94 5.28 23.73
C ASP A 290 -2.34 5.62 23.25
N ILE A 291 -2.88 4.90 22.26
CA ILE A 291 -4.34 4.82 22.12
C ILE A 291 -4.80 3.84 23.19
N PRO A 292 -5.58 4.28 24.19
CA PRO A 292 -6.05 3.39 25.25
C PRO A 292 -6.83 2.22 24.63
N ALA A 293 -6.60 1.00 25.13
CA ALA A 293 -7.49 -0.09 24.80
C ALA A 293 -8.92 0.27 25.22
N GLY A 294 -9.89 -0.18 24.43
CA GLY A 294 -11.29 -0.09 24.78
C GLY A 294 -11.61 -0.91 26.03
N THR A 295 -12.81 -0.67 26.52
CA THR A 295 -13.30 -1.09 27.81
C THR A 295 -14.09 -2.40 27.68
N SER A 296 -15.05 -2.64 28.58
CA SER A 296 -15.99 -3.76 28.48
C SER A 296 -17.37 -3.31 27.98
N GLY A 297 -17.45 -2.13 27.38
CA GLY A 297 -18.64 -1.59 26.77
C GLY A 297 -18.36 -1.18 25.33
N ASN A 298 -19.37 -0.68 24.63
CA ASN A 298 -19.26 -0.36 23.21
C ASN A 298 -18.47 0.94 23.03
N ASP A 299 -17.25 0.83 22.52
CA ASP A 299 -16.29 1.92 22.41
C ASP A 299 -16.16 2.42 20.96
N LEU A 300 -15.71 3.67 20.82
CA LEU A 300 -15.28 4.25 19.54
C LEU A 300 -13.78 4.55 19.65
N LEU A 301 -12.97 3.79 18.93
CA LEU A 301 -11.54 3.98 18.85
C LEU A 301 -11.22 4.60 17.50
N VAL A 302 -10.55 5.75 17.53
CA VAL A 302 -10.12 6.47 16.33
C VAL A 302 -8.61 6.60 16.41
N GLY A 303 -7.95 6.01 15.42
CA GLY A 303 -6.53 6.17 15.16
C GLY A 303 -6.23 7.51 14.50
N SER A 304 -5.00 7.63 14.08
CA SER A 304 -4.33 8.78 13.53
C SER A 304 -4.16 8.62 12.02
N ASP A 305 -3.48 9.55 11.36
CA ASP A 305 -3.14 9.38 9.94
C ASP A 305 -1.98 8.38 9.72
N TYR A 306 -1.58 7.62 10.76
CA TYR A 306 -0.43 6.71 10.81
C TYR A 306 -0.85 5.31 11.29
N GLY A 307 0.00 4.30 11.04
CA GLY A 307 -0.30 2.92 11.41
C GLY A 307 -0.53 2.72 12.91
N ASP A 308 -1.76 2.34 13.27
CA ASP A 308 -2.19 2.23 14.65
C ASP A 308 -2.35 0.79 15.15
N THR A 309 -2.53 0.63 16.47
CA THR A 309 -3.08 -0.61 17.02
C THR A 309 -4.26 -0.28 17.91
N LEU A 310 -5.46 -0.55 17.41
CA LEU A 310 -6.72 -0.35 18.11
C LEU A 310 -7.20 -1.69 18.65
N ARG A 311 -7.56 -1.73 19.94
CA ARG A 311 -8.11 -2.93 20.60
C ARG A 311 -9.43 -2.55 21.27
N GLY A 312 -10.54 -3.03 20.75
CA GLY A 312 -11.89 -2.73 21.24
C GLY A 312 -12.15 -3.32 22.64
N GLY A 313 -11.80 -4.58 22.85
CA GLY A 313 -11.93 -5.21 24.17
C GLY A 313 -13.18 -6.06 24.23
N ALA A 314 -14.17 -5.70 25.05
CA ALA A 314 -15.46 -6.40 25.06
C ALA A 314 -16.60 -5.41 24.84
N GLY A 315 -17.63 -5.80 24.10
CA GLY A 315 -18.68 -4.89 23.66
C GLY A 315 -18.74 -4.85 22.15
N ASP A 316 -19.68 -4.07 21.60
CA ASP A 316 -19.80 -3.89 20.14
C ASP A 316 -19.07 -2.61 19.73
N ASP A 317 -17.83 -2.75 19.30
CA ASP A 317 -16.87 -1.67 19.15
C ASP A 317 -16.80 -1.11 17.73
N ARG A 318 -16.46 0.18 17.62
CA ARG A 318 -16.23 0.87 16.35
C ARG A 318 -14.79 1.34 16.27
N LEU A 319 -14.07 0.86 15.27
CA LEU A 319 -12.66 1.15 15.07
C LEU A 319 -12.50 1.93 13.75
N VAL A 320 -11.71 3.00 13.79
CA VAL A 320 -11.31 3.77 12.61
C VAL A 320 -9.80 3.89 12.65
N GLY A 321 -9.08 3.16 11.80
CA GLY A 321 -7.62 3.17 11.78
C GLY A 321 -7.05 4.53 11.39
N GLY A 322 -7.58 5.11 10.30
CA GLY A 322 -7.12 6.38 9.76
C GLY A 322 -6.20 6.17 8.56
N GLY A 323 -4.96 6.65 8.61
CA GLY A 323 -3.95 6.45 7.55
C GLY A 323 -2.86 5.45 7.97
N GLY A 324 -2.04 4.98 7.02
CA GLY A 324 -1.00 3.97 7.31
C GLY A 324 -1.53 2.55 7.56
N PRO A 325 -0.64 1.57 7.85
CA PRO A 325 -1.03 0.18 8.10
C PRO A 325 -1.44 -0.03 9.56
N ASP A 326 -2.70 -0.39 9.78
CA ASP A 326 -3.28 -0.54 11.12
C ASP A 326 -3.40 -1.99 11.58
N LEU A 327 -3.36 -2.23 12.89
CA LEU A 327 -3.85 -3.45 13.53
C LEU A 327 -5.14 -3.14 14.28
N LEU A 328 -6.27 -3.59 13.76
CA LEU A 328 -7.61 -3.31 14.30
C LEU A 328 -8.21 -4.61 14.84
N ASP A 329 -8.22 -4.73 16.17
CA ASP A 329 -8.78 -5.89 16.88
C ASP A 329 -10.06 -5.49 17.61
N GLY A 330 -11.22 -5.98 17.16
CA GLY A 330 -12.50 -5.71 17.80
C GLY A 330 -12.60 -6.31 19.20
N GLY A 331 -12.06 -7.51 19.39
CA GLY A 331 -12.15 -8.25 20.64
C GLY A 331 -13.38 -9.14 20.71
N SER A 332 -14.21 -9.02 21.76
CA SER A 332 -15.40 -9.86 21.94
C SER A 332 -16.68 -9.06 21.86
N GLY A 333 -17.54 -9.39 20.92
CA GLY A 333 -18.82 -8.72 20.69
C GLY A 333 -19.10 -8.70 19.20
N VAL A 334 -19.80 -7.67 18.75
CA VAL A 334 -20.05 -7.43 17.32
C VAL A 334 -19.36 -6.14 16.90
N ASP A 335 -18.24 -6.29 16.21
CA ASP A 335 -17.31 -5.18 16.00
C ASP A 335 -17.31 -4.69 14.55
N ALA A 336 -17.04 -3.40 14.39
CA ALA A 336 -17.11 -2.71 13.10
C ALA A 336 -15.88 -1.84 12.85
N VAL A 337 -15.37 -1.89 11.62
CA VAL A 337 -14.32 -1.00 11.13
C VAL A 337 -14.87 -0.06 10.06
N GLY A 338 -14.54 1.22 10.15
CA GLY A 338 -14.94 2.24 9.17
C GLY A 338 -13.78 2.72 8.30
N LEU A 339 -14.00 2.77 6.98
CA LEU A 339 -13.07 3.31 5.99
C LEU A 339 -13.75 4.28 5.03
N ASN A 340 -13.02 5.34 4.66
CA ASN A 340 -13.44 6.29 3.62
C ASN A 340 -12.95 5.84 2.23
N THR A 341 -13.31 4.63 1.81
CA THR A 341 -12.97 4.06 0.49
C THR A 341 -14.15 3.31 -0.12
N THR A 342 -14.03 2.85 -1.37
CA THR A 342 -15.04 2.00 -2.05
C THR A 342 -14.53 0.57 -2.22
N LEU A 343 -15.43 -0.40 -2.43
CA LEU A 343 -15.03 -1.81 -2.59
C LEU A 343 -14.07 -2.03 -3.77
N ASP A 344 -14.30 -1.34 -4.89
CA ASP A 344 -13.49 -1.53 -6.10
C ASP A 344 -12.03 -1.09 -5.90
N GLN A 345 -11.82 -0.17 -4.95
CA GLN A 345 -10.53 0.34 -4.50
C GLN A 345 -9.92 -0.49 -3.36
N LEU A 346 -10.55 -1.59 -2.94
CA LEU A 346 -10.11 -2.37 -1.78
C LEU A 346 -9.58 -3.76 -2.20
N TYR A 347 -8.46 -4.15 -1.59
CA TYR A 347 -7.96 -5.51 -1.54
C TYR A 347 -8.32 -6.14 -0.18
N LEU A 348 -8.92 -7.33 -0.20
CA LEU A 348 -9.22 -8.11 1.00
C LEU A 348 -8.70 -9.54 0.84
N ALA A 349 -7.91 -10.01 1.80
CA ALA A 349 -7.39 -11.37 1.84
C ALA A 349 -7.56 -11.98 3.23
N ARG A 350 -8.07 -13.22 3.27
CA ARG A 350 -8.17 -13.95 4.53
C ARG A 350 -6.84 -14.64 4.85
N MET A 351 -6.34 -14.40 6.04
CA MET A 351 -5.06 -14.92 6.51
C MET A 351 -5.20 -16.30 7.18
N VAL A 352 -4.09 -17.04 7.24
CA VAL A 352 -4.05 -18.42 7.80
C VAL A 352 -4.43 -18.44 9.30
N ASN A 353 -4.15 -17.34 10.02
CA ASN A 353 -4.50 -17.14 11.42
C ASN A 353 -6.00 -16.80 11.63
N GLY A 354 -6.77 -16.64 10.55
CA GLY A 354 -8.19 -16.32 10.59
C GLY A 354 -8.53 -14.83 10.51
N SER A 355 -7.54 -13.94 10.60
CA SER A 355 -7.72 -12.49 10.42
C SER A 355 -7.95 -12.13 8.94
N VAL A 356 -8.31 -10.87 8.69
CA VAL A 356 -8.50 -10.31 7.35
C VAL A 356 -7.46 -9.23 7.12
N ALA A 357 -6.59 -9.44 6.15
CA ALA A 357 -5.73 -8.40 5.62
C ALA A 357 -6.52 -7.53 4.64
N MET A 358 -6.30 -6.22 4.76
CA MET A 358 -7.04 -5.21 4.04
C MET A 358 -6.06 -4.13 3.54
N GLY A 359 -6.16 -3.75 2.28
CA GLY A 359 -5.36 -2.68 1.70
C GLY A 359 -6.14 -1.89 0.65
N VAL A 360 -5.78 -0.63 0.42
CA VAL A 360 -6.32 0.15 -0.70
C VAL A 360 -5.48 -0.16 -1.95
N LYS A 361 -6.12 -0.42 -3.08
CA LYS A 361 -5.44 -0.66 -4.36
C LYS A 361 -4.78 0.64 -4.84
N ALA A 362 -3.50 0.80 -4.53
CA ALA A 362 -2.57 1.68 -5.22
C ALA A 362 -1.49 0.80 -5.90
N TRP A 363 -0.84 1.29 -6.95
CA TRP A 363 0.23 0.54 -7.62
C TRP A 363 1.46 0.51 -6.69
N GLY A 364 1.80 -0.68 -6.18
CA GLY A 364 2.83 -0.91 -5.16
C GLY A 364 2.40 -1.97 -4.13
N ASP A 365 3.34 -2.54 -3.37
CA ASP A 365 3.00 -3.50 -2.31
C ASP A 365 2.04 -2.82 -1.31
N PRO A 366 0.84 -3.38 -1.08
CA PRO A 366 -0.21 -2.67 -0.37
C PRO A 366 0.22 -2.38 1.07
N VAL A 367 -0.02 -1.15 1.52
CA VAL A 367 -0.09 -0.83 2.95
C VAL A 367 -1.23 -1.65 3.53
N VAL A 368 -0.91 -2.71 4.28
CA VAL A 368 -1.90 -3.68 4.77
C VAL A 368 -2.29 -3.36 6.21
N SER A 369 -3.54 -2.97 6.42
CA SER A 369 -4.17 -3.03 7.73
C SER A 369 -4.67 -4.45 8.00
N GLU A 370 -4.43 -4.97 9.20
CA GLU A 370 -4.93 -6.28 9.66
C GLU A 370 -6.17 -6.09 10.55
N LEU A 371 -7.25 -6.79 10.19
CA LEU A 371 -8.50 -6.84 10.93
C LEU A 371 -8.64 -8.18 11.66
N ALA A 372 -8.75 -8.14 12.99
CA ALA A 372 -8.98 -9.31 13.83
C ALA A 372 -10.27 -9.15 14.63
N ASN A 373 -11.07 -10.21 14.73
CA ASN A 373 -12.35 -10.20 15.46
C ASN A 373 -13.24 -9.01 15.05
N VAL A 374 -13.42 -8.82 13.74
CA VAL A 374 -14.27 -7.76 13.19
C VAL A 374 -15.34 -8.41 12.32
N GLU A 375 -16.61 -8.14 12.61
CA GLU A 375 -17.76 -8.66 11.88
C GLU A 375 -18.10 -7.77 10.69
N PHE A 376 -18.00 -6.45 10.84
CA PHE A 376 -18.48 -5.50 9.83
C PHE A 376 -17.39 -4.57 9.29
N LEU A 377 -17.37 -4.38 7.97
CA LEU A 377 -16.58 -3.35 7.31
C LEU A 377 -17.51 -2.32 6.66
N TYR A 378 -17.44 -1.09 7.15
CA TYR A 378 -18.16 0.06 6.61
C TYR A 378 -17.28 0.78 5.59
N LEU A 379 -17.73 0.75 4.34
CA LEU A 379 -17.14 1.48 3.23
C LEU A 379 -18.02 2.68 2.87
N SER A 380 -17.49 3.58 2.05
CA SER A 380 -18.20 4.76 1.58
C SER A 380 -19.41 4.41 0.69
N ASP A 381 -19.36 3.25 0.02
CA ASP A 381 -20.37 2.79 -0.94
C ASP A 381 -21.22 1.60 -0.46
N ARG A 382 -20.77 0.85 0.56
CA ARG A 382 -21.46 -0.36 1.05
C ARG A 382 -21.01 -0.78 2.46
N VAL A 383 -21.71 -1.76 3.04
CA VAL A 383 -21.29 -2.44 4.27
C VAL A 383 -21.09 -3.93 3.97
N LEU A 384 -19.93 -4.47 4.33
CA LEU A 384 -19.58 -5.88 4.19
C LEU A 384 -19.68 -6.61 5.53
N LEU A 385 -20.04 -7.89 5.48
CA LEU A 385 -19.92 -8.83 6.60
C LEU A 385 -18.67 -9.70 6.37
N LEU A 386 -17.70 -9.64 7.28
CA LEU A 386 -16.38 -10.27 7.14
C LEU A 386 -16.31 -11.69 7.72
N THR A 387 -17.17 -12.03 8.68
CA THR A 387 -17.21 -13.36 9.33
C THR A 387 -18.57 -14.05 9.15
N VAL A 388 -18.57 -15.38 9.01
CA VAL A 388 -19.79 -16.18 9.13
C VAL A 388 -20.12 -16.23 10.62
N MET A 389 -21.22 -15.63 11.05
CA MET A 389 -21.68 -15.78 12.44
C MET A 389 -21.93 -17.27 12.70
N GLU A 390 -21.14 -17.86 13.59
CA GLU A 390 -21.07 -19.29 13.79
C GLU A 390 -22.35 -19.81 14.45
N GLN A 391 -23.41 -20.08 13.68
CA GLN A 391 -24.45 -21.08 13.98
C GLN A 391 -24.93 -21.80 12.70
N ALA A 392 -24.20 -22.86 12.35
CA ALA A 392 -24.66 -24.11 11.75
C ALA A 392 -25.69 -24.05 10.59
N VAL A 393 -25.24 -23.89 9.34
CA VAL A 393 -25.73 -24.67 8.17
C VAL A 393 -24.57 -24.93 7.20
N SER A 394 -24.52 -26.14 6.66
CA SER A 394 -23.43 -26.81 5.96
C SER A 394 -23.26 -26.45 4.47
N ALA A 395 -21.99 -26.47 4.05
CA ALA A 395 -21.43 -26.89 2.75
C ALA A 395 -21.47 -25.93 1.53
N ASN A 396 -20.28 -25.38 1.25
CA ASN A 396 -19.71 -24.98 -0.05
C ASN A 396 -20.34 -23.82 -0.85
N LEU A 397 -20.46 -22.64 -0.22
CA LEU A 397 -20.32 -21.35 -0.91
C LEU A 397 -19.31 -20.50 -0.11
N PRO A 398 -18.35 -19.81 -0.76
CA PRO A 398 -17.47 -18.91 -0.03
C PRO A 398 -18.19 -17.66 0.45
N LEU A 399 -17.56 -17.00 1.43
CA LEU A 399 -18.08 -15.82 2.12
C LEU A 399 -18.60 -14.74 1.15
N GLY A 400 -19.82 -14.25 1.42
CA GLY A 400 -20.41 -13.13 0.68
C GLY A 400 -21.06 -13.46 -0.66
N PHE A 401 -21.22 -14.74 -1.03
CA PHE A 401 -21.91 -15.15 -2.25
C PHE A 401 -23.29 -15.79 -1.94
N SER A 402 -24.38 -15.14 -2.37
CA SER A 402 -25.73 -15.75 -2.43
C SER A 402 -26.01 -16.18 -3.86
N GLU A 403 -26.23 -17.49 -4.06
CA GLU A 403 -26.60 -18.08 -5.34
C GLU A 403 -27.88 -17.42 -5.90
N GLN A 404 -28.91 -17.30 -5.07
CA GLN A 404 -30.19 -16.73 -5.49
C GLN A 404 -30.09 -15.22 -5.75
N GLY A 405 -29.32 -14.48 -4.93
CA GLY A 405 -29.08 -13.05 -5.14
C GLY A 405 -28.29 -12.76 -6.42
N TYR A 406 -27.26 -13.55 -6.69
CA TYR A 406 -26.47 -13.45 -7.90
C TYR A 406 -27.31 -13.75 -9.16
N LEU A 407 -28.15 -14.77 -9.14
CA LEU A 407 -29.03 -15.09 -10.27
C LEU A 407 -30.15 -14.06 -10.47
N ALA A 408 -30.63 -13.42 -9.40
CA ALA A 408 -31.67 -12.39 -9.49
C ALA A 408 -31.19 -11.10 -10.18
N VAL A 409 -29.94 -10.69 -9.91
CA VAL A 409 -29.33 -9.50 -10.54
C VAL A 409 -28.65 -9.82 -11.88
N ASN A 410 -28.46 -11.10 -12.20
CA ASN A 410 -27.92 -11.60 -13.46
C ASN A 410 -28.90 -12.59 -14.12
N PRO A 411 -30.04 -12.10 -14.67
CA PRO A 411 -31.10 -12.96 -15.22
C PRO A 411 -30.66 -13.76 -16.45
N ASP A 412 -29.65 -13.27 -17.18
CA ASP A 412 -28.91 -13.99 -18.21
C ASP A 412 -28.24 -15.26 -17.66
N VAL A 413 -27.59 -15.14 -16.51
CA VAL A 413 -26.98 -16.27 -15.81
C VAL A 413 -28.03 -17.20 -15.22
N ALA A 414 -29.14 -16.67 -14.69
CA ALA A 414 -30.26 -17.47 -14.20
C ALA A 414 -30.87 -18.36 -15.30
N ALA A 415 -31.02 -17.80 -16.50
CA ALA A 415 -31.47 -18.54 -17.66
C ALA A 415 -30.45 -19.61 -18.07
N ALA A 416 -29.15 -19.30 -18.03
CA ALA A 416 -28.07 -20.24 -18.35
C ALA A 416 -27.99 -21.40 -17.34
N VAL A 417 -28.17 -21.14 -16.04
CA VAL A 417 -28.26 -22.17 -15.00
C VAL A 417 -29.50 -23.05 -15.19
N THR A 418 -30.65 -22.44 -15.47
CA THR A 418 -31.91 -23.17 -15.75
C THR A 418 -31.79 -24.06 -16.99
N ALA A 419 -31.05 -23.60 -18.00
CA ALA A 419 -30.74 -24.35 -19.21
C ALA A 419 -29.64 -25.42 -19.01
N GLY A 420 -29.04 -25.50 -17.81
CA GLY A 420 -27.99 -26.46 -17.47
C GLY A 420 -26.61 -26.14 -18.06
N VAL A 421 -26.40 -24.91 -18.56
CA VAL A 421 -25.10 -24.44 -19.09
C VAL A 421 -24.09 -24.24 -17.96
N PHE A 422 -24.56 -23.76 -16.81
CA PHE A 422 -23.81 -23.69 -15.55
C PHE A 422 -24.54 -24.49 -14.48
N ALA A 423 -23.79 -25.15 -13.61
CA ALA A 423 -24.31 -25.91 -12.47
C ALA A 423 -24.87 -25.00 -11.37
N SER A 424 -24.39 -23.76 -11.30
CA SER A 424 -24.81 -22.72 -10.36
C SER A 424 -24.36 -21.33 -10.83
N GLY A 425 -25.00 -20.28 -10.34
CA GLY A 425 -24.55 -18.90 -10.42
C GLY A 425 -23.16 -18.73 -9.80
N TRP A 426 -22.84 -19.49 -8.76
CA TRP A 426 -21.49 -19.58 -8.20
C TRP A 426 -20.47 -20.05 -9.23
N GLN A 427 -20.77 -21.13 -9.96
CA GLN A 427 -19.89 -21.62 -11.01
C GLN A 427 -19.69 -20.56 -12.10
N HIS A 428 -20.77 -19.87 -12.51
CA HIS A 428 -20.63 -18.76 -13.46
C HIS A 428 -19.75 -17.63 -12.92
N TYR A 429 -19.96 -17.23 -11.66
CA TYR A 429 -19.20 -16.16 -11.03
C TYR A 429 -17.70 -16.50 -10.95
N GLN A 430 -17.37 -17.74 -10.60
CA GLN A 430 -15.98 -18.23 -10.52
C GLN A 430 -15.26 -18.18 -11.87
N TYR A 431 -15.94 -18.49 -12.97
CA TYR A 431 -15.30 -18.58 -14.29
C TYR A 431 -15.35 -17.27 -15.08
N TYR A 432 -16.38 -16.45 -14.89
CA TYR A 432 -16.66 -15.30 -15.75
C TYR A 432 -17.11 -14.06 -14.97
N GLY A 433 -17.93 -14.21 -13.93
CA GLY A 433 -18.56 -13.08 -13.26
C GLY A 433 -17.62 -12.08 -12.59
N GLN A 434 -16.41 -12.49 -12.19
CA GLN A 434 -15.37 -11.59 -11.68
C GLN A 434 -14.79 -10.70 -12.78
N MET A 435 -14.52 -11.26 -13.97
CA MET A 435 -14.03 -10.51 -15.13
C MET A 435 -15.10 -9.60 -15.72
N GLU A 436 -16.37 -9.94 -15.51
CA GLU A 436 -17.53 -9.14 -15.91
C GLU A 436 -17.94 -8.07 -14.88
N GLY A 437 -17.27 -7.97 -13.72
CA GLY A 437 -17.57 -6.97 -12.69
C GLY A 437 -18.92 -7.16 -11.97
N ARG A 438 -19.42 -8.39 -11.84
CA ARG A 438 -20.72 -8.66 -11.19
C ARG A 438 -20.57 -8.67 -9.66
N SER A 439 -21.36 -7.87 -8.92
CA SER A 439 -21.26 -7.79 -7.44
C SER A 439 -21.91 -8.98 -6.72
N THR A 440 -21.39 -9.31 -5.54
CA THR A 440 -22.00 -10.24 -4.57
C THR A 440 -22.52 -9.45 -3.34
N THR A 441 -23.41 -10.04 -2.54
CA THR A 441 -24.41 -9.37 -1.65
C THR A 441 -23.87 -8.30 -0.69
N ALA A 442 -24.42 -7.08 -0.75
CA ALA A 442 -24.22 -6.02 0.25
C ALA A 442 -25.51 -5.76 1.06
N LEU A 443 -25.40 -5.51 2.37
CA LEU A 443 -26.54 -5.12 3.24
C LEU A 443 -27.07 -3.71 2.91
N PHE A 444 -26.22 -2.91 2.24
CA PHE A 444 -26.60 -1.70 1.53
C PHE A 444 -25.85 -1.69 0.19
N ASP A 445 -26.56 -1.55 -0.92
CA ASP A 445 -25.98 -1.52 -2.27
C ASP A 445 -26.32 -0.18 -2.92
N THR A 446 -25.31 0.70 -3.07
CA THR A 446 -25.50 2.04 -3.64
C THR A 446 -26.10 1.99 -5.05
N ASN A 447 -25.62 1.09 -5.92
CA ASN A 447 -26.07 1.03 -7.31
C ASN A 447 -27.52 0.54 -7.39
N TRP A 448 -27.84 -0.50 -6.62
CA TRP A 448 -29.21 -0.99 -6.52
C TRP A 448 -30.13 0.07 -5.92
N TYR A 449 -29.71 0.70 -4.83
CA TYR A 449 -30.48 1.73 -4.12
C TYR A 449 -30.79 2.91 -5.04
N LEU A 450 -29.80 3.45 -5.75
CA LEU A 450 -30.00 4.56 -6.68
C LEU A 450 -30.84 4.17 -7.89
N THR A 451 -30.76 2.91 -8.33
CA THR A 451 -31.61 2.37 -9.40
C THR A 451 -33.08 2.31 -8.98
N GLN A 452 -33.37 1.85 -7.75
CA GLN A 452 -34.73 1.82 -7.22
C GLN A 452 -35.26 3.21 -6.85
N ASN A 453 -34.36 4.18 -6.63
CA ASN A 453 -34.69 5.51 -6.11
C ASN A 453 -34.13 6.63 -7.01
N PRO A 454 -34.69 6.84 -8.23
CA PRO A 454 -34.16 7.81 -9.20
C PRO A 454 -34.17 9.27 -8.70
N ASP A 455 -35.08 9.61 -7.80
CA ASP A 455 -35.16 10.91 -7.15
C ASP A 455 -33.96 11.17 -6.25
N VAL A 456 -33.43 10.13 -5.60
CA VAL A 456 -32.21 10.20 -4.78
C VAL A 456 -30.97 10.25 -5.66
N SER A 457 -30.96 9.52 -6.78
CA SER A 457 -29.85 9.51 -7.76
C SER A 457 -29.47 10.91 -8.23
N ALA A 458 -30.46 11.76 -8.51
CA ALA A 458 -30.22 13.15 -8.92
C ALA A 458 -29.55 14.01 -7.81
N VAL A 459 -29.88 13.77 -6.54
CA VAL A 459 -29.32 14.49 -5.39
C VAL A 459 -27.89 14.03 -5.10
N VAL A 460 -27.63 12.73 -5.21
CA VAL A 460 -26.28 12.15 -5.03
C VAL A 460 -25.35 12.59 -6.14
N ALA A 461 -25.81 12.61 -7.41
CA ALA A 461 -25.03 13.10 -8.54
C ALA A 461 -24.67 14.59 -8.45
N ALA A 462 -25.49 15.39 -7.76
CA ALA A 462 -25.22 16.80 -7.48
C ALA A 462 -24.29 17.01 -6.27
N GLY A 463 -23.80 15.94 -5.63
CA GLY A 463 -22.93 16.00 -4.45
C GLY A 463 -23.62 16.46 -3.17
N GLY A 464 -24.96 16.48 -3.13
CA GLY A 464 -25.72 17.00 -1.99
C GLY A 464 -25.76 16.06 -0.78
N MET A 465 -25.66 14.76 -1.00
CA MET A 465 -25.52 13.72 0.04
C MET A 465 -25.08 12.39 -0.59
N THR A 466 -24.68 11.40 0.24
CA THR A 466 -24.43 10.02 -0.23
C THR A 466 -25.71 9.20 -0.25
N ALA A 467 -25.76 8.14 -1.08
CA ALA A 467 -26.91 7.22 -1.13
C ALA A 467 -27.17 6.55 0.23
N MET A 468 -26.10 6.11 0.89
CA MET A 468 -26.14 5.59 2.26
C MET A 468 -26.66 6.65 3.23
N GLY A 469 -26.16 7.89 3.15
CA GLY A 469 -26.63 9.00 3.97
C GLY A 469 -28.12 9.28 3.78
N HIS A 470 -28.62 9.16 2.56
CA HIS A 470 -30.05 9.28 2.26
C HIS A 470 -30.84 8.18 2.94
N PHE A 471 -30.44 6.92 2.76
CA PHE A 471 -31.14 5.81 3.38
C PHE A 471 -31.16 5.91 4.90
N MET A 472 -30.01 6.20 5.51
CA MET A 472 -29.88 6.31 6.97
C MET A 472 -30.76 7.40 7.57
N THR A 473 -30.92 8.52 6.84
CA THR A 473 -31.65 9.70 7.33
C THR A 473 -33.13 9.65 6.99
N TYR A 474 -33.48 9.28 5.75
CA TYR A 474 -34.83 9.40 5.19
C TYR A 474 -35.34 8.09 4.62
N GLY A 475 -34.52 7.36 3.87
CA GLY A 475 -34.98 6.27 3.02
C GLY A 475 -35.71 5.14 3.75
N TRP A 476 -35.23 4.73 4.93
CA TRP A 476 -35.92 3.68 5.69
C TRP A 476 -37.30 4.14 6.21
N ARG A 477 -37.49 5.43 6.52
CA ARG A 477 -38.80 5.98 6.92
C ARG A 477 -39.77 6.09 5.75
N GLU A 478 -39.20 6.23 4.55
CA GLU A 478 -39.93 6.21 3.29
C GLU A 478 -40.22 4.79 2.82
N GLY A 479 -39.80 3.76 3.57
CA GLY A 479 -40.01 2.36 3.25
C GLY A 479 -39.14 1.86 2.11
N ARG A 480 -38.06 2.58 1.78
CA ARG A 480 -37.11 2.18 0.74
C ARG A 480 -36.17 1.14 1.31
N ASP A 481 -35.96 0.06 0.59
CA ASP A 481 -35.02 -0.99 0.98
C ASP A 481 -33.57 -0.55 0.69
N PRO A 482 -32.58 -0.94 1.51
CA PRO A 482 -31.18 -0.59 1.33
C PRO A 482 -30.46 -1.45 0.29
N SER A 483 -30.96 -2.65 0.03
CA SER A 483 -30.48 -3.55 -1.01
C SER A 483 -31.56 -4.57 -1.34
N ALA A 484 -31.35 -5.37 -2.40
CA ALA A 484 -32.23 -6.50 -2.71
C ALA A 484 -32.32 -7.56 -1.59
N ALA A 485 -31.40 -7.52 -0.62
CA ALA A 485 -31.26 -8.52 0.44
C ALA A 485 -31.91 -8.10 1.78
N PHE A 486 -32.56 -6.93 1.86
CA PHE A 486 -33.14 -6.44 3.10
C PHE A 486 -34.45 -5.71 2.85
N ASP A 487 -35.55 -6.25 3.39
CA ASP A 487 -36.89 -5.64 3.33
C ASP A 487 -37.18 -4.85 4.63
N VAL A 488 -37.20 -3.52 4.51
CA VAL A 488 -37.45 -2.59 5.61
C VAL A 488 -38.85 -2.76 6.18
N SER A 489 -39.85 -2.88 5.31
CA SER A 489 -41.25 -2.90 5.72
C SER A 489 -41.55 -4.18 6.48
N ALA A 490 -41.05 -5.29 5.97
CA ALA A 490 -41.28 -6.61 6.52
C ALA A 490 -40.50 -6.81 7.83
N TYR A 491 -39.31 -6.22 7.96
CA TYR A 491 -38.58 -6.18 9.24
C TYR A 491 -39.36 -5.40 10.32
N LEU A 492 -39.88 -4.22 9.99
CA LEU A 492 -40.65 -3.39 10.93
C LEU A 492 -42.02 -4.01 11.29
N GLU A 493 -42.66 -4.70 10.35
CA GLU A 493 -43.92 -5.43 10.61
C GLU A 493 -43.72 -6.55 11.64
N ARG A 494 -42.61 -7.27 11.52
CA ARG A 494 -42.28 -8.38 12.41
C ARG A 494 -41.78 -7.91 13.78
N HIS A 495 -41.05 -6.80 13.80
CA HIS A 495 -40.47 -6.23 15.02
C HIS A 495 -41.19 -4.93 15.38
N THR A 496 -42.46 -5.09 15.78
CA THR A 496 -43.36 -3.97 16.09
C THR A 496 -42.85 -3.04 17.19
N ASP A 497 -41.97 -3.53 18.07
CA ASP A 497 -41.27 -2.72 19.08
C ASP A 497 -40.24 -1.78 18.44
N ILE A 498 -39.58 -2.20 17.37
CA ILE A 498 -38.63 -1.39 16.59
C ILE A 498 -39.37 -0.37 15.74
N ALA A 499 -40.49 -0.79 15.14
CA ALA A 499 -41.41 0.12 14.46
C ALA A 499 -41.95 1.20 15.41
N ALA A 500 -42.34 0.82 16.63
CA ALA A 500 -42.82 1.74 17.66
C ALA A 500 -41.71 2.67 18.17
N ALA A 501 -40.48 2.17 18.29
CA ALA A 501 -39.32 2.96 18.69
C ALA A 501 -38.84 3.92 17.58
N GLY A 502 -39.27 3.71 16.32
CA GLY A 502 -38.86 4.54 15.20
C GLY A 502 -37.34 4.48 14.96
N VAL A 503 -36.76 3.31 15.17
CA VAL A 503 -35.33 3.04 14.96
C VAL A 503 -35.15 2.54 13.53
N ASN A 504 -34.07 2.99 12.87
CA ASN A 504 -33.73 2.51 11.53
C ASN A 504 -33.54 0.98 11.58
N PRO A 505 -34.27 0.19 10.78
CA PRO A 505 -34.27 -1.26 10.87
C PRO A 505 -32.95 -1.90 10.46
N LEU A 506 -32.21 -1.32 9.51
CA LEU A 506 -30.87 -1.80 9.16
C LEU A 506 -29.90 -1.52 10.31
N VAL A 507 -29.95 -0.32 10.89
CA VAL A 507 -29.14 0.04 12.06
C VAL A 507 -29.50 -0.83 13.28
N HIS A 508 -30.79 -1.11 13.48
CA HIS A 508 -31.23 -1.99 14.54
C HIS A 508 -30.74 -3.41 14.32
N LEU A 509 -30.88 -3.95 13.10
CA LEU A 509 -30.38 -5.28 12.75
C LEU A 509 -28.90 -5.42 13.11
N LEU A 510 -28.11 -4.45 12.66
CA LEU A 510 -26.66 -4.41 12.80
C LEU A 510 -26.23 -4.19 14.26
N GLY A 511 -26.94 -3.35 15.01
CA GLY A 511 -26.54 -2.97 16.37
C GLY A 511 -27.07 -3.86 17.49
N TRP A 512 -28.24 -4.50 17.32
CA TRP A 512 -28.91 -5.23 18.41
C TRP A 512 -29.72 -6.45 17.93
N GLY A 513 -30.34 -6.36 16.76
CA GLY A 513 -31.28 -7.37 16.25
C GLY A 513 -30.66 -8.76 16.06
N LEU A 514 -29.38 -8.82 15.66
CA LEU A 514 -28.63 -10.08 15.55
C LEU A 514 -28.41 -10.74 16.92
N ALA A 515 -27.92 -9.97 17.91
CA ALA A 515 -27.69 -10.45 19.27
C ALA A 515 -28.98 -10.85 20.00
N GLU A 516 -30.09 -10.18 19.67
CA GLU A 516 -31.42 -10.49 20.20
C GLU A 516 -32.11 -11.68 19.48
N GLY A 517 -31.43 -12.31 18.52
CA GLY A 517 -31.91 -13.51 17.81
C GLY A 517 -33.06 -13.25 16.84
N ARG A 518 -33.23 -12.01 16.38
CA ARG A 518 -34.42 -11.55 15.65
C ARG A 518 -34.49 -11.94 14.17
N ILE A 519 -33.65 -12.88 13.70
CA ILE A 519 -33.60 -13.28 12.28
C ILE A 519 -33.66 -14.80 12.05
N PHE A 520 -33.80 -15.62 13.10
CA PHE A 520 -33.77 -17.07 12.92
C PHE A 520 -35.10 -17.74 13.26
N THR A 521 -36.01 -17.80 12.29
CA THR A 521 -37.05 -18.83 12.28
C THR A 521 -37.04 -19.60 10.96
N SER A 522 -37.52 -20.85 11.00
CA SER A 522 -37.64 -21.74 9.83
C SER A 522 -38.55 -21.20 8.70
N ALA A 523 -39.19 -20.04 8.90
CA ALA A 523 -39.98 -19.34 7.89
C ALA A 523 -39.14 -18.36 7.03
N ASP A 524 -37.87 -18.14 7.38
CA ASP A 524 -37.00 -17.11 6.77
C ASP A 524 -36.03 -17.65 5.70
N GLN A 525 -36.25 -18.86 5.17
CA GLN A 525 -35.49 -19.44 4.03
C GLN A 525 -35.60 -18.64 2.71
N GLY A 526 -36.25 -17.48 2.70
CA GLY A 526 -36.32 -16.58 1.55
C GLY A 526 -36.05 -15.11 1.85
N TRP A 527 -35.58 -14.77 3.07
CA TRP A 527 -35.32 -13.39 3.51
C TRP A 527 -33.83 -13.04 3.55
N ILE A 528 -32.99 -14.07 3.65
CA ILE A 528 -31.62 -14.06 3.12
C ILE A 528 -31.62 -15.28 2.21
N GLY A 529 -31.57 -15.05 0.90
CA GLY A 529 -31.63 -16.13 -0.10
C GLY A 529 -30.46 -17.08 -0.02
#